data_AF-A0AAJ1STF1-F1
#
_entry.id   AF-A0AAJ1STF1-F1
#
_cell.length_a   1.000
_cell.length_b   1.000
_cell.length_c   1.000
_cell.angle_alpha   90.00
_cell.angle_beta   90.00
_cell.angle_gamma   90.00
#
_symmetry.space_group_name_H-M   'P 1'
#
loop_
_entity.id
_entity.type
_entity.pdbx_description
1 polymer ?
#
loop_
_entity_poly.entity_id
_entity_poly.type
_entity_poly.pdbx_seq_one_letter_code
_entity_poly.pdbx_strand_id
1 'polypeptide(L)' 'MTEKEQVQQIVKKYNKSIADLSENASAKEFKTVMKYVADEANRKQRKLVGLDK' A
#
# COMPACT_ATOMS: atom_id res chain seq x y z
N MET A 1 -3.73 -1.16 -15.80
CA MET A 1 -3.60 -1.66 -14.43
C MET A 1 -3.67 -0.48 -13.49
N THR A 2 -4.59 -0.49 -12.54
CA THR A 2 -4.71 0.55 -11.51
C THR A 2 -3.62 0.39 -10.45
N GLU A 3 -3.35 1.44 -9.67
CA GLU A 3 -2.41 1.37 -8.53
C GLU A 3 -2.83 0.28 -7.54
N LYS A 4 -4.14 0.15 -7.28
CA LYS A 4 -4.70 -0.88 -6.40
C LYS A 4 -4.44 -2.30 -6.94
N GLU A 5 -4.62 -2.52 -8.24
CA GLU A 5 -4.34 -3.82 -8.87
C GLU A 5 -2.85 -4.16 -8.79
N GLN A 6 -1.96 -3.17 -9.02
CA GLN A 6 -0.52 -3.35 -8.89
C GLN A 6 -0.12 -3.72 -7.45
N VAL A 7 -0.64 -3.00 -6.46
CA VAL A 7 -0.40 -3.29 -5.03
C VAL A 7 -0.91 -4.68 -4.67
N GLN A 8 -2.08 -5.09 -5.16
CA GLN A 8 -2.62 -6.42 -4.91
C GLN A 8 -1.73 -7.53 -5.50
N GLN A 9 -1.17 -7.33 -6.69
CA GLN A 9 -0.23 -8.29 -7.28
C GLN A 9 1.05 -8.41 -6.44
N ILE A 10 1.62 -7.29 -6.00
CA ILE A 10 2.82 -7.27 -5.15
C ILE A 10 2.52 -7.97 -3.81
N VAL A 11 1.47 -7.57 -3.10
CA VAL A 11 1.14 -8.15 -1.79
C VAL A 11 0.83 -9.65 -1.92
N LYS A 12 0.20 -10.10 -3.01
CA LYS A 12 -0.03 -11.54 -3.27
C LYS A 12 1.28 -12.30 -3.52
N LYS A 13 2.25 -11.70 -4.22
CA LYS A 13 3.58 -12.29 -4.46
C LYS A 13 4.34 -12.58 -3.16
N TYR A 14 4.12 -11.76 -2.13
CA TYR A 14 4.75 -11.91 -0.81
C TYR A 14 3.79 -12.45 0.27
N ASN A 15 2.92 -13.40 -0.11
CA ASN A 15 2.03 -14.13 0.80
C ASN A 15 1.09 -13.26 1.65
N LYS A 16 0.86 -12.00 1.25
CA LYS A 16 0.16 -10.99 2.05
C LYS A 16 0.81 -10.74 3.43
N SER A 17 2.08 -11.10 3.59
CA SER A 17 2.87 -10.94 4.80
C SER A 17 3.71 -9.67 4.70
N ILE A 18 3.59 -8.78 5.70
CA ILE A 18 4.42 -7.58 5.76
C ILE A 18 5.89 -7.93 6.04
N ALA A 19 6.14 -9.00 6.79
CA ALA A 19 7.49 -9.50 7.06
C ALA A 19 8.14 -9.98 5.75
N ASP A 20 7.47 -10.86 5.01
CA ASP A 20 7.97 -11.38 3.73
C ASP A 20 8.20 -10.25 2.72
N LEU A 21 7.30 -9.26 2.67
CA LEU A 21 7.45 -8.08 1.84
C LEU A 21 8.67 -7.25 2.26
N SER A 22 8.87 -7.02 3.56
CA SER A 22 9.98 -6.22 4.08
C SER A 22 11.34 -6.88 3.86
N GLU A 23 11.41 -8.21 3.97
CA GLU A 23 12.65 -8.97 3.87
C GLU A 23 13.03 -9.27 2.41
N ASN A 24 12.04 -9.54 1.54
CA ASN A 24 12.29 -10.13 0.22
C ASN A 24 11.87 -9.25 -0.97
N ALA A 25 11.17 -8.13 -0.75
CA ALA A 25 10.76 -7.28 -1.85
C ALA A 25 11.90 -6.39 -2.37
N SER A 26 11.84 -6.06 -3.66
CA SER A 26 12.69 -4.97 -4.16
C SER A 26 12.29 -3.65 -3.48
N ALA A 27 13.24 -2.72 -3.36
CA ALA A 27 12.97 -1.39 -2.80
C ALA A 27 11.82 -0.67 -3.53
N LYS A 28 11.66 -0.91 -4.84
CA LYS A 28 10.56 -0.35 -5.63
C LYS A 28 9.21 -0.96 -5.25
N GLU A 29 9.12 -2.27 -5.10
CA GLU A 29 7.89 -2.96 -4.70
C GLU A 29 7.49 -2.57 -3.27
N PHE A 30 8.44 -2.59 -2.34
CA PHE A 30 8.21 -2.18 -0.95
C PHE A 30 7.69 -0.74 -0.88
N LYS A 31 8.39 0.20 -1.52
CA LYS A 31 7.97 1.61 -1.58
C LYS A 31 6.58 1.78 -2.18
N THR A 32 6.24 1.02 -3.22
CA THR A 32 4.93 1.08 -3.87
C THR A 32 3.82 0.70 -2.90
N VAL A 33 3.97 -0.42 -2.17
CA VAL A 33 2.98 -0.86 -1.17
C VAL A 33 2.89 0.13 -0.01
N MET A 34 4.02 0.56 0.55
CA MET A 34 4.03 1.48 1.70
C MET A 34 3.43 2.84 1.38
N LYS A 35 3.72 3.38 0.18
CA LYS A 35 3.10 4.62 -0.29
C LYS A 35 1.58 4.47 -0.37
N TYR A 36 1.09 3.40 -1.01
CA TYR A 36 -0.34 3.16 -1.13
C TYR A 36 -1.02 3.07 0.26
N VAL A 37 -0.40 2.36 1.22
CA VAL A 37 -0.90 2.29 2.60
C VAL A 37 -0.96 3.68 3.24
N ALA A 38 0.07 4.50 3.09
CA ALA A 38 0.10 5.85 3.63
C ALA A 38 -0.97 6.76 3.00
N ASP A 39 -1.15 6.69 1.68
CA ASP A 39 -2.14 7.49 0.96
C ASP A 39 -3.57 7.08 1.35
N GLU A 40 -3.84 5.78 1.50
CA GLU A 40 -5.11 5.25 2.00
C GLU A 40 -5.39 5.66 3.45
N ALA A 41 -4.36 5.65 4.31
CA ALA A 41 -4.47 6.12 5.69
C ALA A 41 -4.80 7.62 5.74
N ASN A 42 -4.09 8.43 4.94
CA ASN A 42 -4.33 9.87 4.82
C ASN A 42 -5.76 10.15 4.34
N ARG A 43 -6.23 9.46 3.30
CA ARG A 43 -7.61 9.62 2.81
C ARG A 43 -8.64 9.30 3.91
N LYS A 44 -8.46 8.18 4.62
CA LYS A 44 -9.36 7.80 5.73
C LYS A 44 -9.35 8.83 6.85
N GLN A 45 -8.19 9.36 7.21
CA GLN A 45 -8.07 10.41 8.21
C GLN A 45 -8.77 11.70 7.77
N ARG A 46 -8.54 12.17 6.54
CA ARG A 46 -9.22 13.36 5.99
C ARG A 46 -10.73 13.21 6.02
N LYS A 47 -11.24 12.04 5.63
CA LYS A 47 -12.67 11.72 5.74
C LYS A 47 -13.19 11.76 7.17
N LEU A 48 -12.45 11.21 8.13
CA LEU A 48 -12.83 11.21 9.53
C LEU A 48 -12.97 12.63 10.11
N VAL A 49 -12.10 13.55 9.71
CA VAL A 49 -12.10 14.94 10.20
C VAL A 49 -12.84 15.93 9.29
N GLY A 50 -13.61 15.44 8.31
CA GLY A 50 -14.39 16.30 7.40
C GLY A 50 -13.54 17.18 6.47
N LEU A 51 -12.28 16.79 6.21
CA LEU A 51 -11.36 17.46 5.28
C LEU A 51 -11.38 16.85 3.86
N ASP A 52 -12.13 15.77 3.67
CA ASP A 52 -12.58 15.29 2.37
C ASP A 52 -13.84 16.10 2.01
N LYS A 53 -13.66 17.13 1.17
CA LYS A 53 -14.77 17.90 0.59
C LYS A 53 -15.25 17.22 -0.68
#